data_AF-A0ABD6DGN3-F1
#
_entry.id   AF-A0ABD6DGN3-F1
#
_cell.length_a   1.000
_cell.length_b   1.000
_cell.length_c   1.000
_cell.angle_alpha   90.00
_cell.angle_beta   90.00
_cell.angle_gamma   90.00
#
_symmetry.space_group_name_H-M   'P 1'
#
loop_
_entity.id
_entity.type
_entity.pdbx_description
1 polymer ?
#
loop_
_entity_poly.entity_id
_entity_poly.type
_entity_poly.pdbx_seq_one_letter_code
_entity_poly.pdbx_strand_id
1 'polypeptide(L)'
;MSDDTAASASDPVAASHRDSVETRYGAPTIVSLSDVHGYLDRARSALLTLSDHDEFDPIVEERDDGLLHWAGNDYVFVFNGDAVDRGPDSAGCLDLVARLRDEAPDGHVRQHLGNHEWFCLLPNDPGDGSWYCDAVPDERRRAMYDAIVDGDVAVAYEGYNYTYSHAGQPDGVDPAAVNDEAAAAAADLRTVVGTPEDDLRAVVDRFGEYPVFDAGIHILDGGDGHVKGPGAGPLWLGFDHLPAAAPPQIVGHTRHEEPTRTGNVVCGDVVLNNRETPGGEAVLVETPDSLCALVRQADGGVELREV
;
A
#
# COMPACT_ATOMS: atom_id res chain seq x y z
N MET A 1 -4.57 -39.03 -5.87
CA MET A 1 -5.63 -38.01 -5.88
C MET A 1 -4.88 -36.71 -5.77
N SER A 2 -4.70 -36.06 -6.91
CA SER A 2 -3.96 -34.80 -7.00
C SER A 2 -4.95 -33.69 -6.67
N ASP A 3 -4.66 -32.95 -5.61
CA ASP A 3 -5.32 -31.68 -5.33
C ASP A 3 -4.68 -30.64 -6.23
N ASP A 4 -5.51 -30.07 -7.10
CA ASP A 4 -5.18 -29.00 -8.03
C ASP A 4 -5.97 -27.79 -7.52
N THR A 5 -5.39 -27.06 -6.56
CA THR A 5 -5.95 -25.78 -6.11
C THR A 5 -5.53 -24.72 -7.10
N ALA A 6 -6.29 -24.60 -8.18
CA ALA A 6 -6.27 -23.43 -9.02
C ALA A 6 -6.74 -22.24 -8.16
N ALA A 7 -5.86 -21.25 -7.98
CA ALA A 7 -6.26 -19.93 -7.52
C ALA A 7 -7.39 -19.43 -8.44
N SER A 8 -8.52 -19.08 -7.85
CA SER A 8 -9.63 -18.46 -8.56
C SER A 8 -9.14 -17.12 -9.09
N ALA A 9 -9.05 -16.95 -10.41
CA ALA A 9 -8.87 -15.63 -10.99
C ALA A 9 -10.11 -14.79 -10.63
N SER A 10 -9.91 -13.74 -9.84
CA SER A 10 -10.92 -12.71 -9.58
C SER A 10 -11.30 -12.03 -10.89
N ASP A 11 -12.58 -11.63 -11.02
CA ASP A 11 -12.96 -10.75 -12.13
C ASP A 11 -12.29 -9.38 -11.95
N PRO A 12 -11.87 -8.68 -13.03
CA PRO A 12 -11.22 -7.39 -12.92
C PRO A 12 -12.07 -6.37 -12.15
N VAL A 13 -11.42 -5.61 -11.28
CA VAL A 13 -12.07 -4.54 -10.52
C VAL A 13 -12.55 -3.46 -11.50
N ALA A 14 -13.82 -3.10 -11.41
CA ALA A 14 -14.35 -1.98 -12.19
C ALA A 14 -13.50 -0.71 -11.93
N ALA A 15 -13.03 -0.04 -12.98
CA ALA A 15 -12.15 1.13 -12.86
C ALA A 15 -12.67 2.19 -11.87
N SER A 16 -13.99 2.40 -11.84
CA SER A 16 -14.62 3.32 -10.90
C SER A 16 -14.46 2.92 -9.43
N HIS A 17 -14.46 1.61 -9.14
CA HIS A 17 -14.19 1.08 -7.81
C HIS A 17 -12.69 1.09 -7.50
N ARG A 18 -11.83 0.87 -8.49
CA ARG A 18 -10.36 0.90 -8.36
C ARG A 18 -9.88 2.29 -7.97
N ASP A 19 -10.50 3.34 -8.54
CA ASP A 19 -9.96 4.70 -8.49
C ASP A 19 -10.57 5.60 -7.40
N SER A 20 -11.81 5.36 -6.94
CA SER A 20 -12.49 6.29 -6.03
C SER A 20 -13.55 5.65 -5.13
N VAL A 21 -13.81 6.30 -3.98
CA VAL A 21 -14.94 5.99 -3.09
C VAL A 21 -16.28 6.50 -3.60
N GLU A 22 -16.32 7.52 -4.49
CA GLU A 22 -17.56 8.19 -4.93
C GLU A 22 -18.59 7.25 -5.56
N THR A 23 -18.11 6.12 -6.09
CA THR A 23 -18.95 5.14 -6.77
C THR A 23 -19.66 4.18 -5.81
N ARG A 24 -19.48 4.37 -4.50
CA ARG A 24 -20.08 3.55 -3.45
C ARG A 24 -21.34 4.15 -2.86
N TYR A 25 -22.29 3.28 -2.55
CA TYR A 25 -23.49 3.66 -1.81
C TYR A 25 -23.16 3.88 -0.33
N GLY A 26 -23.80 4.86 0.30
CA GLY A 26 -23.83 4.99 1.77
C GLY A 26 -22.75 5.85 2.40
N ALA A 27 -21.81 6.42 1.63
CA ALA A 27 -20.68 7.19 2.14
C ALA A 27 -19.89 6.42 3.22
N PRO A 28 -19.29 5.26 2.86
CA PRO A 28 -18.58 4.41 3.81
C PRO A 28 -17.39 5.11 4.48
N THR A 29 -17.11 4.78 5.74
CA THR A 29 -15.87 5.19 6.41
C THR A 29 -14.67 4.60 5.69
N ILE A 30 -13.64 5.39 5.44
CA ILE A 30 -12.36 4.92 4.89
C ILE A 30 -11.37 4.77 6.04
N VAL A 31 -10.73 3.62 6.14
CA VAL A 31 -9.65 3.36 7.09
C VAL A 31 -8.40 3.08 6.29
N SER A 32 -7.28 3.72 6.65
CA SER A 32 -6.00 3.47 5.98
C SER A 32 -4.88 3.08 6.93
N LEU A 33 -4.07 2.11 6.50
CA LEU A 33 -2.85 1.66 7.16
C LEU A 33 -1.68 1.79 6.17
N SER A 34 -0.57 2.36 6.61
CA SER A 34 0.65 2.52 5.80
C SER A 34 1.78 1.63 6.30
N ASP A 35 2.66 1.23 5.38
CA ASP A 35 4.03 0.74 5.56
C ASP A 35 4.24 -0.15 6.79
N VAL A 36 3.84 -1.42 6.67
CA VAL A 36 4.00 -2.38 7.76
C VAL A 36 5.29 -3.19 7.66
N HIS A 37 5.91 -3.25 6.46
CA HIS A 37 7.22 -3.85 6.24
C HIS A 37 7.43 -5.20 6.94
N GLY A 38 6.55 -6.17 6.70
CA GLY A 38 6.66 -7.51 7.29
C GLY A 38 6.50 -7.58 8.82
N TYR A 39 6.12 -6.50 9.49
CA TYR A 39 5.78 -6.50 10.93
C TYR A 39 4.29 -6.82 11.12
N LEU A 40 3.91 -8.08 10.83
CA LEU A 40 2.52 -8.53 10.89
C LEU A 40 1.84 -8.21 12.24
N ASP A 41 2.52 -8.43 13.36
CA ASP A 41 1.97 -8.12 14.69
C ASP A 41 1.61 -6.64 14.84
N ARG A 42 2.41 -5.75 14.24
CA ARG A 42 2.18 -4.30 14.28
C ARG A 42 1.01 -3.91 13.37
N ALA A 43 0.91 -4.53 12.19
CA ALA A 43 -0.25 -4.37 11.31
C ALA A 43 -1.55 -4.80 12.02
N ARG A 44 -1.54 -5.96 12.68
CA ARG A 44 -2.67 -6.46 13.48
C ARG A 44 -3.04 -5.50 14.60
N SER A 45 -2.04 -5.05 15.37
CA SER A 45 -2.22 -4.08 16.46
C SER A 45 -2.89 -2.79 15.98
N ALA A 46 -2.46 -2.25 14.83
CA ALA A 46 -3.04 -1.06 14.21
C ALA A 46 -4.50 -1.27 13.80
N LEU A 47 -4.81 -2.36 13.09
CA LEU A 47 -6.19 -2.61 12.62
C LEU A 47 -7.18 -2.85 13.77
N LEU A 48 -6.72 -3.49 14.85
CA LEU A 48 -7.52 -3.71 16.05
C LEU A 48 -7.80 -2.42 16.85
N THR A 49 -7.19 -1.28 16.51
CA THR A 49 -7.48 -0.02 17.21
C THR A 49 -8.93 0.41 17.05
N LEU A 50 -9.59 0.06 15.93
CA LEU A 50 -11.02 0.30 15.76
C LEU A 50 -11.85 -0.56 16.73
N SER A 51 -11.51 -1.84 16.86
CA SER A 51 -12.20 -2.77 17.76
C SER A 51 -12.07 -2.37 19.24
N ASP A 52 -10.98 -1.68 19.58
CA ASP A 52 -10.66 -1.23 20.93
C ASP A 52 -11.10 0.22 21.20
N HIS A 53 -11.87 0.84 20.30
CA HIS A 53 -12.36 2.21 20.45
C HIS A 53 -13.89 2.30 20.28
N ASP A 54 -14.58 2.84 21.27
CA ASP A 54 -16.05 2.81 21.36
C ASP A 54 -16.79 3.58 20.24
N GLU A 55 -16.11 4.51 19.55
CA GLU A 55 -16.72 5.36 18.52
C GLU A 55 -16.73 4.76 17.12
N PHE A 56 -15.98 3.68 16.87
CA PHE A 56 -15.83 3.10 15.53
C PHE A 56 -16.24 1.64 15.50
N ASP A 57 -16.81 1.19 14.39
CA ASP A 57 -17.02 -0.23 14.16
C ASP A 57 -15.68 -0.90 13.83
N PRO A 58 -15.46 -2.15 14.27
CA PRO A 58 -14.25 -2.88 13.93
C PRO A 58 -14.16 -3.08 12.42
N ILE A 59 -13.01 -2.83 11.81
CA ILE A 59 -12.77 -3.20 10.39
C ILE A 59 -12.38 -4.67 10.23
N VAL A 60 -11.79 -5.23 11.29
CA VAL A 60 -11.40 -6.62 11.38
C VAL A 60 -11.80 -7.21 12.71
N GLU A 61 -12.03 -8.52 12.72
CA GLU A 61 -12.26 -9.32 13.91
C GLU A 61 -11.25 -10.46 13.96
N GLU A 62 -10.76 -10.77 15.17
CA GLU A 62 -9.97 -11.98 15.39
C GLU A 62 -10.90 -13.17 15.61
N ARG A 63 -10.69 -14.26 14.87
CA ARG A 63 -11.48 -15.50 14.98
C ARG A 63 -10.70 -16.61 15.68
N ASP A 64 -11.38 -17.74 15.91
CA ASP A 64 -10.86 -18.91 16.64
C ASP A 64 -9.60 -19.55 16.00
N ASP A 65 -9.32 -19.25 14.72
CA ASP A 65 -8.10 -19.68 14.03
C ASP A 65 -6.88 -18.77 14.30
N GLY A 66 -7.07 -17.70 15.08
CA GLY A 66 -6.05 -16.74 15.44
C GLY A 66 -5.72 -15.74 14.32
N LEU A 67 -6.51 -15.70 13.24
CA LEU A 67 -6.33 -14.76 12.14
C LEU A 67 -7.31 -13.58 12.25
N LEU A 68 -6.94 -12.47 11.62
CA LEU A 68 -7.84 -11.34 11.42
C LEU A 68 -8.64 -11.53 10.14
N HIS A 69 -9.95 -11.32 10.25
CA HIS A 69 -10.95 -11.47 9.20
C HIS A 69 -11.72 -10.17 8.98
N TRP A 70 -12.33 -10.02 7.81
CA TRP A 70 -13.20 -8.89 7.54
C TRP A 70 -14.39 -8.90 8.50
N ALA A 71 -14.66 -7.77 9.16
CA ALA A 71 -15.72 -7.65 10.16
C ALA A 71 -17.14 -7.58 9.57
N GLY A 72 -17.29 -7.55 8.25
CA GLY A 72 -18.59 -7.56 7.58
C GLY A 72 -19.34 -6.23 7.59
N ASN A 73 -18.64 -5.12 7.86
CA ASN A 73 -19.19 -3.77 7.75
C ASN A 73 -19.07 -3.22 6.31
N ASP A 74 -19.48 -1.96 6.11
CA ASP A 74 -19.43 -1.27 4.83
C ASP A 74 -18.19 -0.39 4.64
N TYR A 75 -17.21 -0.43 5.54
CA TYR A 75 -16.01 0.41 5.47
C TYR A 75 -15.19 0.08 4.23
N VAL A 76 -14.35 1.03 3.82
CA VAL A 76 -13.30 0.82 2.83
C VAL A 76 -11.95 0.80 3.55
N PHE A 77 -11.16 -0.24 3.30
CA PHE A 77 -9.79 -0.35 3.77
C PHE A 77 -8.79 0.02 2.67
N VAL A 78 -7.95 1.02 2.91
CA VAL A 78 -6.83 1.38 2.04
C VAL A 78 -5.52 0.95 2.71
N PHE A 79 -4.87 -0.07 2.15
CA PHE A 79 -3.53 -0.48 2.55
C PHE A 79 -2.50 0.24 1.67
N ASN A 80 -1.80 1.23 2.21
CA ASN A 80 -1.03 2.22 1.45
C ASN A 80 0.39 1.76 1.03
N GLY A 81 0.55 0.47 0.73
CA GLY A 81 1.79 -0.12 0.23
C GLY A 81 2.78 -0.54 1.32
N ASP A 82 3.95 -1.00 0.85
CA ASP A 82 5.09 -1.46 1.63
C ASP A 82 4.70 -2.51 2.69
N ALA A 83 4.04 -3.57 2.22
CA ALA A 83 3.70 -4.74 3.03
C ALA A 83 4.93 -5.61 3.36
N VAL A 84 5.94 -5.57 2.48
CA VAL A 84 7.06 -6.49 2.47
C VAL A 84 8.39 -5.87 2.91
N ASP A 85 9.40 -6.74 3.05
CA ASP A 85 10.77 -6.48 3.47
C ASP A 85 10.94 -5.93 4.90
N ARG A 86 12.20 -5.90 5.37
CA ARG A 86 12.67 -5.45 6.70
C ARG A 86 12.21 -6.30 7.88
N GLY A 87 10.91 -6.49 8.04
CA GLY A 87 10.31 -7.26 9.13
C GLY A 87 10.39 -8.76 8.90
N PRO A 88 10.04 -9.55 9.93
CA PRO A 88 10.22 -10.99 9.92
C PRO A 88 9.17 -11.76 9.11
N ASP A 89 8.03 -11.15 8.76
CA ASP A 89 6.88 -11.86 8.18
C ASP A 89 6.17 -11.08 7.06
N SER A 90 6.89 -10.84 5.96
CA SER A 90 6.32 -10.25 4.74
C SER A 90 5.22 -11.10 4.11
N ALA A 91 5.37 -12.44 4.15
CA ALA A 91 4.37 -13.35 3.60
C ALA A 91 3.04 -13.23 4.37
N GLY A 92 3.08 -13.25 5.70
CA GLY A 92 1.90 -13.09 6.53
C GLY A 92 1.21 -11.73 6.38
N CYS A 93 1.96 -10.65 6.11
CA CYS A 93 1.37 -9.35 5.78
C CYS A 93 0.60 -9.38 4.45
N LEU A 94 1.17 -9.98 3.40
CA LEU A 94 0.48 -10.15 2.12
C LEU A 94 -0.74 -11.07 2.26
N ASP A 95 -0.62 -12.16 3.01
CA ASP A 95 -1.72 -13.11 3.26
C ASP A 95 -2.86 -12.45 4.05
N LEU A 96 -2.56 -11.52 4.96
CA LEU A 96 -3.57 -10.71 5.65
C LEU A 96 -4.34 -9.84 4.65
N VAL A 97 -3.64 -9.05 3.82
CA VAL A 97 -4.31 -8.15 2.86
C VAL A 97 -5.13 -8.94 1.84
N ALA A 98 -4.57 -10.03 1.30
CA ALA A 98 -5.27 -10.91 0.37
C ALA A 98 -6.54 -11.51 1.00
N ARG A 99 -6.46 -12.04 2.22
CA ARG A 99 -7.62 -12.59 2.92
C ARG A 99 -8.71 -11.54 3.15
N LEU A 100 -8.34 -10.34 3.59
CA LEU A 100 -9.33 -9.26 3.77
C LEU A 100 -10.00 -8.90 2.45
N ARG A 101 -9.26 -8.86 1.34
CA ARG A 101 -9.82 -8.62 0.01
C ARG A 101 -10.79 -9.72 -0.42
N ASP A 102 -10.44 -10.98 -0.18
CA ASP A 102 -11.28 -12.13 -0.55
C ASP A 102 -12.58 -12.22 0.27
N GLU A 103 -12.57 -11.71 1.51
CA GLU A 103 -13.72 -11.75 2.42
C GLU A 103 -14.62 -10.52 2.34
N ALA A 104 -14.05 -9.36 2.02
CA ALA A 104 -14.79 -8.11 1.90
C ALA A 104 -15.58 -8.06 0.59
N PRO A 105 -16.67 -7.26 0.52
CA PRO A 105 -17.34 -7.02 -0.75
C PRO A 105 -16.38 -6.39 -1.77
N ASP A 106 -16.58 -6.69 -3.06
CA ASP A 106 -15.71 -6.26 -4.13
C ASP A 106 -15.35 -4.78 -4.03
N GLY A 107 -14.05 -4.57 -3.83
CA GLY A 107 -13.46 -3.27 -3.79
C GLY A 107 -13.53 -2.51 -2.47
N HIS A 108 -13.93 -3.16 -1.38
CA HIS A 108 -13.81 -2.61 -0.04
C HIS A 108 -12.37 -2.70 0.49
N VAL A 109 -11.49 -3.47 -0.15
CA VAL A 109 -10.05 -3.47 0.16
C VAL A 109 -9.28 -2.93 -1.04
N ARG A 110 -8.44 -1.93 -0.79
CA ARG A 110 -7.62 -1.21 -1.77
C ARG A 110 -6.17 -1.33 -1.36
N GLN A 111 -5.45 -2.22 -2.02
CA GLN A 111 -4.01 -2.34 -1.83
C GLN A 111 -3.30 -1.38 -2.78
N HIS A 112 -2.38 -0.60 -2.26
CA HIS A 112 -1.50 0.23 -3.07
C HIS A 112 -0.16 -0.47 -3.31
N LEU A 113 0.45 -0.14 -4.44
CA LEU A 113 1.83 -0.42 -4.74
C LEU A 113 2.70 0.56 -3.94
N GLY A 114 3.56 0.04 -3.07
CA GLY A 114 4.68 0.79 -2.51
C GLY A 114 5.97 0.53 -3.31
N ASN A 115 7.05 1.21 -2.94
CA ASN A 115 8.33 0.97 -3.62
C ASN A 115 8.89 -0.44 -3.31
N HIS A 116 8.51 -1.05 -2.19
CA HIS A 116 8.90 -2.42 -1.86
C HIS A 116 8.09 -3.47 -2.63
N GLU A 117 6.82 -3.22 -2.94
CA GLU A 117 6.11 -4.05 -3.92
C GLU A 117 6.67 -3.88 -5.32
N TRP A 118 7.12 -2.68 -5.70
CA TRP A 118 7.78 -2.47 -6.99
C TRP A 118 9.06 -3.31 -7.13
N PHE A 119 9.89 -3.40 -6.09
CA PHE A 119 11.06 -4.29 -6.11
C PHE A 119 10.69 -5.76 -6.34
N CYS A 120 9.53 -6.21 -5.85
CA CYS A 120 9.05 -7.56 -6.11
C CYS A 120 8.71 -7.82 -7.60
N LEU A 121 8.53 -6.78 -8.42
CA LEU A 121 8.22 -6.90 -9.85
C LEU A 121 9.48 -7.12 -10.71
N LEU A 122 10.65 -6.76 -10.17
CA LEU A 122 11.92 -6.84 -10.88
C LEU A 122 12.43 -8.28 -11.02
N PRO A 123 13.36 -8.55 -11.95
CA PRO A 123 14.10 -9.79 -11.98
C PRO A 123 15.02 -9.86 -10.76
N ASN A 124 14.97 -10.98 -10.04
CA ASN A 124 15.64 -11.15 -8.75
C ASN A 124 16.55 -12.39 -8.78
N ASP A 125 17.65 -12.36 -8.01
CA ASP A 125 18.46 -13.56 -7.74
C ASP A 125 18.27 -14.00 -6.27
N PRO A 126 17.49 -15.06 -6.01
CA PRO A 126 17.26 -15.55 -4.65
C PRO A 126 18.53 -15.98 -3.90
N GLY A 127 19.64 -16.17 -4.62
CA GLY A 127 20.93 -16.57 -4.05
C GLY A 127 21.77 -15.42 -3.48
N ASP A 128 21.45 -14.17 -3.81
CA ASP A 128 22.19 -12.98 -3.37
C ASP A 128 21.40 -12.04 -2.45
N GLY A 129 20.10 -12.27 -2.35
CA GLY A 129 19.14 -11.47 -1.61
C GLY A 129 19.15 -11.64 -0.10
N SER A 130 18.78 -10.56 0.60
CA SER A 130 18.52 -10.58 2.05
C SER A 130 17.09 -10.21 2.40
N TRP A 131 16.33 -9.71 1.43
CA TRP A 131 14.96 -9.23 1.59
C TRP A 131 13.96 -10.13 0.88
N TYR A 132 12.68 -9.94 1.20
CA TYR A 132 11.61 -10.75 0.65
C TYR A 132 11.48 -10.55 -0.86
N CYS A 133 11.59 -9.30 -1.33
CA CYS A 133 11.57 -8.95 -2.74
C CYS A 133 12.61 -9.73 -3.57
N ASP A 134 13.79 -9.99 -3.01
CA ASP A 134 14.89 -10.65 -3.71
C ASP A 134 14.62 -12.14 -4.00
N ALA A 135 13.65 -12.74 -3.31
CA ALA A 135 13.34 -14.17 -3.40
C ALA A 135 11.98 -14.46 -4.06
N VAL A 136 11.33 -13.45 -4.66
CA VAL A 136 10.02 -13.61 -5.29
C VAL A 136 10.16 -14.43 -6.58
N PRO A 137 9.53 -15.63 -6.68
CA PRO A 137 9.61 -16.45 -7.88
C PRO A 137 8.80 -15.85 -9.02
N ASP A 138 9.19 -16.15 -10.27
CA ASP A 138 8.54 -15.66 -11.49
C ASP A 138 7.02 -15.86 -11.53
N GLU A 139 6.50 -16.98 -11.00
CA GLU A 139 5.06 -17.21 -10.91
C GLU A 139 4.37 -16.13 -10.06
N ARG A 140 4.96 -15.79 -8.92
CA ARG A 140 4.44 -14.74 -8.04
C ARG A 140 4.64 -13.35 -8.64
N ARG A 141 5.76 -13.10 -9.33
CA ARG A 141 5.97 -11.85 -10.09
C ARG A 141 4.88 -11.64 -11.13
N ARG A 142 4.54 -12.68 -11.91
CA ARG A 142 3.41 -12.61 -12.87
C ARG A 142 2.08 -12.35 -12.19
N ALA A 143 1.80 -13.04 -11.08
CA ALA A 143 0.57 -12.79 -10.31
C ALA A 143 0.48 -11.35 -9.77
N MET A 144 1.60 -10.74 -9.37
CA MET A 144 1.62 -9.33 -8.96
C MET A 144 1.36 -8.39 -10.14
N TYR A 145 1.93 -8.65 -11.32
CA TYR A 145 1.60 -7.90 -12.52
C TYR A 145 0.12 -8.04 -12.89
N ASP A 146 -0.43 -9.25 -12.85
CA ASP A 146 -1.85 -9.48 -13.13
C ASP A 146 -2.74 -8.75 -12.13
N ALA A 147 -2.40 -8.74 -10.84
CA ALA A 147 -3.13 -7.96 -9.83
C ALA A 147 -3.11 -6.44 -10.09
N ILE A 148 -2.04 -5.89 -10.68
CA ILE A 148 -1.98 -4.48 -11.10
C ILE A 148 -2.87 -4.25 -12.33
N VAL A 149 -2.82 -5.16 -13.31
CA VAL A 149 -3.65 -5.10 -14.52
C VAL A 149 -5.14 -5.19 -14.18
N ASP A 150 -5.50 -6.06 -13.25
CA ASP A 150 -6.88 -6.29 -12.83
C ASP A 150 -7.41 -5.23 -11.85
N GLY A 151 -6.53 -4.35 -11.36
CA GLY A 151 -6.88 -3.25 -10.45
C GLY A 151 -7.03 -3.66 -8.98
N ASP A 152 -6.60 -4.87 -8.61
CA ASP A 152 -6.53 -5.34 -7.23
C ASP A 152 -5.39 -4.67 -6.45
N VAL A 153 -4.34 -4.26 -7.16
CA VAL A 153 -3.25 -3.41 -6.66
C VAL A 153 -3.23 -2.12 -7.49
N ALA A 154 -3.45 -0.98 -6.84
CA ALA A 154 -3.48 0.34 -7.45
C ALA A 154 -2.25 1.17 -7.05
N VAL A 155 -2.02 2.33 -7.65
CA VAL A 155 -1.01 3.31 -7.19
C VAL A 155 -1.64 4.37 -6.30
N ALA A 156 -2.88 4.75 -6.59
CA ALA A 156 -3.59 5.75 -5.83
C ALA A 156 -5.11 5.49 -5.79
N TYR A 157 -5.77 6.16 -4.85
CA TYR A 157 -7.21 6.05 -4.60
C TYR A 157 -7.77 7.40 -4.13
N GLU A 158 -8.90 7.82 -4.70
CA GLU A 158 -9.59 9.05 -4.32
C GLU A 158 -10.57 8.79 -3.16
N GLY A 159 -10.30 9.40 -2.01
CA GLY A 159 -11.21 9.44 -0.86
C GLY A 159 -12.29 10.51 -0.98
N TYR A 160 -12.69 11.11 0.14
CA TYR A 160 -13.66 12.20 0.13
C TYR A 160 -13.00 13.57 -0.03
N ASN A 161 -11.97 13.79 0.79
CA ASN A 161 -11.26 15.04 0.93
C ASN A 161 -9.77 14.88 0.61
N TYR A 162 -9.27 13.64 0.50
CA TYR A 162 -7.87 13.32 0.29
C TYR A 162 -7.68 12.29 -0.83
N THR A 163 -6.62 12.47 -1.61
CA THR A 163 -6.10 11.40 -2.47
C THR A 163 -5.08 10.57 -1.69
N TYR A 164 -5.27 9.25 -1.69
CA TYR A 164 -4.35 8.29 -1.09
C TYR A 164 -3.33 7.83 -2.13
N SER A 165 -2.05 7.85 -1.79
CA SER A 165 -0.99 7.21 -2.58
C SER A 165 0.19 6.92 -1.67
N HIS A 166 1.11 6.04 -2.09
CA HIS A 166 2.19 5.62 -1.21
C HIS A 166 3.09 6.79 -0.77
N ALA A 167 3.56 7.64 -1.70
CA ALA A 167 4.47 8.75 -1.40
C ALA A 167 3.92 10.15 -1.76
N GLY A 168 2.82 10.24 -2.51
CA GLY A 168 2.24 11.52 -2.94
C GLY A 168 3.05 12.27 -3.99
N GLN A 169 2.54 13.44 -4.39
CA GLN A 169 3.17 14.35 -5.35
C GLN A 169 2.92 15.83 -5.00
N PRO A 170 3.82 16.76 -5.38
CA PRO A 170 3.66 18.19 -5.05
C PRO A 170 2.40 18.81 -5.65
N ASP A 171 2.04 18.38 -6.86
CA ASP A 171 0.87 18.88 -7.60
C ASP A 171 -0.39 18.00 -7.41
N GLY A 172 -0.31 17.00 -6.51
CA GLY A 172 -1.34 15.98 -6.33
C GLY A 172 -1.15 14.79 -7.27
N VAL A 173 -1.93 13.74 -7.04
CA VAL A 173 -1.95 12.52 -7.84
C VAL A 173 -3.34 12.37 -8.45
N ASP A 174 -3.42 12.05 -9.74
CA ASP A 174 -4.69 11.67 -10.40
C ASP A 174 -4.78 10.14 -10.40
N PRO A 175 -5.66 9.54 -9.58
CA PRO A 175 -5.74 8.08 -9.44
C PRO A 175 -5.99 7.35 -10.76
N ALA A 176 -6.90 7.86 -11.59
CA ALA A 176 -7.22 7.20 -12.85
C ALA A 176 -6.00 7.18 -13.78
N ALA A 177 -5.30 8.31 -13.88
CA ALA A 177 -4.12 8.43 -14.73
C ALA A 177 -2.99 7.49 -14.28
N VAL A 178 -2.62 7.52 -12.99
CA VAL A 178 -1.51 6.69 -12.48
C VAL A 178 -1.84 5.20 -12.44
N ASN A 179 -3.10 4.84 -12.17
CA ASN A 179 -3.53 3.44 -12.18
C ASN A 179 -3.57 2.87 -13.59
N ASP A 180 -4.03 3.65 -14.59
CA ASP A 180 -4.00 3.23 -15.99
C ASP A 180 -2.56 3.09 -16.52
N GLU A 181 -1.68 4.00 -16.13
CA GLU A 181 -0.26 3.95 -16.49
C GLU A 181 0.43 2.71 -15.88
N ALA A 182 0.19 2.43 -14.59
CA ALA A 182 0.72 1.26 -13.92
C ALA A 182 0.19 -0.05 -14.53
N ALA A 183 -1.10 -0.12 -14.87
CA ALA A 183 -1.70 -1.27 -15.55
C ALA A 183 -1.09 -1.48 -16.95
N ALA A 184 -0.82 -0.42 -17.70
CA ALA A 184 -0.17 -0.51 -19.00
C ALA A 184 1.27 -1.05 -18.88
N ALA A 185 2.05 -0.52 -17.93
CA ALA A 185 3.40 -1.01 -17.65
C ALA A 185 3.39 -2.48 -17.22
N ALA A 186 2.47 -2.86 -16.33
CA ALA A 186 2.33 -4.24 -15.86
C ALA A 186 1.94 -5.21 -16.98
N ALA A 187 1.02 -4.80 -17.86
CA ALA A 187 0.58 -5.61 -19.00
C ALA A 187 1.70 -5.85 -20.02
N ASP A 188 2.61 -4.90 -20.19
CA ASP A 188 3.82 -5.03 -21.01
C ASP A 188 4.86 -5.92 -20.33
N LEU A 189 5.26 -5.55 -19.11
CA LEU A 189 6.38 -6.18 -18.39
C LEU A 189 6.09 -7.63 -17.97
N ARG A 190 4.83 -8.00 -17.71
CA ARG A 190 4.50 -9.41 -17.43
C ARG A 190 4.90 -10.36 -18.55
N THR A 191 4.93 -9.87 -19.80
CA THR A 191 5.22 -10.72 -20.97
C THR A 191 6.67 -11.16 -21.05
N VAL A 192 7.56 -10.43 -20.36
CA VAL A 192 9.00 -10.72 -20.38
C VAL A 192 9.45 -11.55 -19.20
N VAL A 193 8.64 -11.74 -18.15
CA VAL A 193 9.03 -12.52 -16.96
C VAL A 193 9.47 -13.94 -17.34
N GLY A 194 10.66 -14.34 -16.91
CA GLY A 194 11.28 -15.64 -17.19
C GLY A 194 11.75 -15.84 -18.64
N THR A 195 11.72 -14.81 -19.47
CA THR A 195 12.25 -14.83 -20.84
C THR A 195 13.71 -14.33 -20.87
N PRO A 196 14.46 -14.50 -21.97
CA PRO A 196 15.79 -13.89 -22.12
C PRO A 196 15.78 -12.34 -21.99
N GLU A 197 14.63 -11.70 -22.19
CA GLU A 197 14.42 -10.26 -22.04
C GLU A 197 14.13 -9.83 -20.57
N ASP A 198 14.03 -10.78 -19.64
CA ASP A 198 13.87 -10.55 -18.18
C ASP A 198 15.19 -10.18 -17.50
N ASP A 199 15.90 -9.21 -18.07
CA ASP A 199 17.14 -8.68 -17.54
C ASP A 199 16.85 -7.47 -16.64
N LEU A 200 17.47 -7.40 -15.46
CA LEU A 200 17.22 -6.35 -14.47
C LEU A 200 17.36 -4.95 -15.07
N ARG A 201 18.41 -4.71 -15.88
CA ARG A 201 18.63 -3.39 -16.45
C ARG A 201 17.56 -3.07 -17.47
N ALA A 202 17.26 -4.01 -18.36
CA ALA A 202 16.24 -3.83 -19.39
C ALA A 202 14.85 -3.59 -18.79
N VAL A 203 14.49 -4.30 -17.71
CA VAL A 203 13.20 -4.11 -17.02
C VAL A 203 13.13 -2.75 -16.33
N VAL A 204 14.19 -2.32 -15.64
CA VAL A 204 14.23 -0.99 -15.01
C VAL A 204 14.17 0.13 -16.07
N ASP A 205 14.89 -0.01 -17.18
CA ASP A 205 14.85 0.97 -18.27
C ASP A 205 13.44 1.06 -18.87
N ARG A 206 12.72 -0.07 -19.02
CA ARG A 206 11.31 -0.09 -19.45
C ARG A 206 10.38 0.57 -18.43
N PHE A 207 10.54 0.31 -17.13
CA PHE A 207 9.78 1.03 -16.10
C PHE A 207 10.02 2.55 -16.17
N GLY A 208 11.23 2.98 -16.51
CA GLY A 208 11.57 4.40 -16.71
C GLY A 208 10.85 5.08 -17.89
N GLU A 209 10.18 4.33 -18.76
CA GLU A 209 9.30 4.89 -19.80
C GLU A 209 7.95 5.39 -19.23
N TYR A 210 7.64 5.03 -17.98
CA TYR A 210 6.41 5.33 -17.28
C TYR A 210 6.69 6.28 -16.10
N PRO A 211 6.34 7.58 -16.20
CA PRO A 211 6.48 8.56 -15.12
C PRO A 211 6.06 8.11 -13.71
N VAL A 212 5.05 7.25 -13.56
CA VAL A 212 4.57 6.75 -12.26
C VAL A 212 5.65 5.98 -11.49
N PHE A 213 6.60 5.36 -12.19
CA PHE A 213 7.72 4.61 -11.61
C PHE A 213 9.02 5.40 -11.55
N ASP A 214 9.01 6.68 -11.95
CA ASP A 214 10.20 7.52 -11.88
C ASP A 214 10.66 7.64 -10.42
N ALA A 215 11.86 7.19 -10.11
CA ALA A 215 12.44 7.31 -8.78
C ALA A 215 13.21 8.62 -8.57
N GLY A 216 13.17 9.54 -9.55
CA GLY A 216 13.96 10.77 -9.57
C GLY A 216 15.47 10.50 -9.68
N ILE A 217 15.87 9.24 -9.92
CA ILE A 217 17.24 8.79 -10.10
C ILE A 217 17.32 7.66 -11.13
N HIS A 218 18.48 7.51 -11.75
CA HIS A 218 18.86 6.25 -12.38
C HIS A 218 19.25 5.24 -11.28
N ILE A 219 18.27 4.50 -10.74
CA ILE A 219 18.44 3.53 -9.62
C ILE A 219 19.66 2.61 -9.81
N LEU A 220 19.97 2.26 -11.07
CA LEU A 220 21.06 1.37 -11.43
C LEU A 220 22.37 2.08 -11.84
N ASP A 221 22.36 3.39 -12.08
CA ASP A 221 23.55 4.14 -12.52
C ASP A 221 24.27 4.88 -11.39
N GLY A 222 23.79 4.76 -10.15
CA GLY A 222 24.48 5.33 -8.98
C GLY A 222 24.68 6.84 -9.04
N GLY A 223 23.78 7.56 -9.71
CA GLY A 223 23.85 9.02 -9.84
C GLY A 223 23.77 9.75 -8.50
N ASP A 224 24.18 11.02 -8.48
CA ASP A 224 24.27 11.86 -7.27
C ASP A 224 22.91 12.25 -6.63
N GLY A 225 21.80 11.68 -7.10
CA GLY A 225 20.45 11.92 -6.59
C GLY A 225 20.06 10.95 -5.47
N HIS A 226 19.16 11.38 -4.59
CA HIS A 226 18.54 10.51 -3.59
C HIS A 226 17.28 9.86 -4.19
N VAL A 227 17.06 8.55 -4.01
CA VAL A 227 15.84 7.83 -4.46
C VAL A 227 14.54 8.48 -3.99
N LYS A 228 14.61 9.31 -2.93
CA LYS A 228 13.48 10.06 -2.39
C LYS A 228 13.53 11.56 -2.68
N GLY A 229 14.21 11.98 -3.74
CA GLY A 229 14.47 13.40 -4.06
C GLY A 229 13.25 14.15 -4.63
N PRO A 230 13.38 15.48 -4.88
CA PRO A 230 12.26 16.35 -5.26
C PRO A 230 11.67 16.10 -6.66
N GLY A 231 12.26 15.23 -7.46
CA GLY A 231 11.73 14.81 -8.76
C GLY A 231 11.24 13.36 -8.76
N ALA A 232 11.17 12.72 -7.60
CA ALA A 232 10.73 11.34 -7.50
C ALA A 232 9.20 11.24 -7.61
N GLY A 233 8.74 10.15 -8.24
CA GLY A 233 7.35 9.83 -8.49
C GLY A 233 6.58 9.37 -7.25
N PRO A 234 5.30 9.02 -7.41
CA PRO A 234 4.36 8.78 -6.31
C PRO A 234 4.64 7.53 -5.46
N LEU A 235 5.63 6.73 -5.84
CA LEU A 235 6.14 5.60 -5.05
C LEU A 235 7.38 5.96 -4.21
N TRP A 236 8.01 7.11 -4.46
CA TRP A 236 9.38 7.36 -4.05
C TRP A 236 9.59 8.71 -3.34
N LEU A 237 8.75 9.71 -3.61
CA LEU A 237 8.93 11.08 -3.12
C LEU A 237 9.06 11.16 -1.60
N GLY A 238 10.11 11.83 -1.13
CA GLY A 238 10.27 12.13 0.30
C GLY A 238 9.21 13.12 0.79
N PHE A 239 8.66 12.87 1.99
CA PHE A 239 7.62 13.73 2.58
C PHE A 239 8.08 15.19 2.79
N ASP A 240 9.38 15.42 2.99
CA ASP A 240 9.97 16.76 3.10
C ASP A 240 9.98 17.54 1.78
N HIS A 241 9.70 16.87 0.66
CA HIS A 241 9.53 17.50 -0.65
C HIS A 241 8.07 17.79 -1.00
N LEU A 242 7.11 17.41 -0.15
CA LEU A 242 5.71 17.78 -0.31
C LEU A 242 5.47 19.17 0.29
N PRO A 243 5.14 20.19 -0.52
CA PRO A 243 4.90 21.53 -0.03
C PRO A 243 3.59 21.58 0.77
N ALA A 244 3.53 22.43 1.79
CA ALA A 244 2.30 22.64 2.57
C ALA A 244 1.09 23.10 1.72
N ALA A 245 1.34 23.66 0.53
CA ALA A 245 0.31 24.08 -0.42
C ALA A 245 -0.12 22.99 -1.41
N ALA A 246 0.47 21.78 -1.34
CA ALA A 246 0.05 20.66 -2.16
C ALA A 246 -1.45 20.37 -1.95
N PRO A 247 -2.12 19.77 -2.94
CA PRO A 247 -3.47 19.25 -2.76
C PRO A 247 -3.54 18.27 -1.59
N PRO A 248 -4.71 18.14 -0.92
CA PRO A 248 -4.88 17.20 0.18
C PRO A 248 -4.54 15.77 -0.20
N GLN A 249 -3.61 15.17 0.54
CA GLN A 249 -3.10 13.82 0.27
C GLN A 249 -2.84 13.05 1.56
N ILE A 250 -3.08 11.75 1.54
CA ILE A 250 -2.65 10.81 2.58
C ILE A 250 -1.55 9.92 2.01
N VAL A 251 -0.40 9.88 2.71
CA VAL A 251 0.82 9.19 2.28
C VAL A 251 1.41 8.29 3.38
N GLY A 252 2.32 7.40 3.02
CA GLY A 252 2.86 6.33 3.87
C GLY A 252 4.36 6.07 3.76
N HIS A 253 5.10 6.73 2.86
CA HIS A 253 6.47 6.32 2.52
C HIS A 253 7.63 6.82 3.43
N THR A 254 7.43 7.97 4.10
CA THR A 254 8.49 8.58 4.94
C THR A 254 8.12 8.45 6.39
N ARG A 255 8.96 7.77 7.16
CA ARG A 255 8.67 7.35 8.53
C ARG A 255 8.59 8.50 9.52
N HIS A 256 7.57 8.47 10.35
CA HIS A 256 7.36 9.35 11.49
C HIS A 256 7.15 8.55 12.77
N GLU A 257 7.29 9.18 13.93
CA GLU A 257 6.93 8.57 15.22
C GLU A 257 5.42 8.63 15.47
N GLU A 258 4.74 9.59 14.86
CA GLU A 258 3.30 9.81 15.00
C GLU A 258 2.73 10.27 13.65
N PRO A 259 1.42 10.08 13.38
CA PRO A 259 0.79 10.63 12.19
C PRO A 259 1.08 12.13 12.07
N THR A 260 1.64 12.55 10.94
CA THR A 260 2.24 13.88 10.80
C THR A 260 1.63 14.64 9.64
N ARG A 261 1.28 15.92 9.86
CA ARG A 261 0.74 16.80 8.82
C ARG A 261 1.73 17.89 8.41
N THR A 262 1.84 18.11 7.11
CA THR A 262 2.47 19.30 6.50
C THR A 262 1.47 19.98 5.58
N GLY A 263 0.88 21.09 6.04
CA GLY A 263 -0.18 21.76 5.28
C GLY A 263 -1.38 20.84 5.05
N ASN A 264 -1.68 20.52 3.79
CA ASN A 264 -2.80 19.63 3.46
C ASN A 264 -2.41 18.14 3.36
N VAL A 265 -1.12 17.81 3.49
CA VAL A 265 -0.65 16.42 3.35
C VAL A 265 -0.47 15.78 4.71
N VAL A 266 -0.99 14.56 4.89
CA VAL A 266 -0.87 13.77 6.12
C VAL A 266 -0.10 12.48 5.83
N CYS A 267 0.94 12.19 6.62
CA CYS A 267 1.68 10.94 6.57
C CYS A 267 1.25 10.01 7.71
N GLY A 268 0.87 8.78 7.38
CA GLY A 268 0.48 7.71 8.31
C GLY A 268 1.58 6.69 8.61
N ASP A 269 2.80 6.88 8.09
CA ASP A 269 3.93 5.96 8.29
C ASP A 269 4.49 6.02 9.70
N VAL A 270 4.01 5.14 10.58
CA VAL A 270 4.44 5.14 11.99
C VAL A 270 4.99 3.82 12.48
N VAL A 271 4.73 2.72 11.76
CA VAL A 271 5.03 1.37 12.24
C VAL A 271 6.54 1.18 12.44
N LEU A 272 7.35 1.55 11.44
CA LEU A 272 8.76 1.19 11.49
C LEU A 272 9.54 1.98 12.55
N ASN A 273 9.20 3.23 12.83
CA ASN A 273 9.85 4.00 13.90
C ASN A 273 9.41 3.53 15.30
N ASN A 274 8.19 2.98 15.44
CA ASN A 274 7.65 2.48 16.70
C ASN A 274 7.85 0.96 16.92
N ARG A 275 8.50 0.25 15.99
CA ARG A 275 8.64 -1.22 16.02
C ARG A 275 9.30 -1.78 17.28
N GLU A 276 10.11 -0.99 17.99
CA GLU A 276 10.83 -1.40 19.21
C GLU A 276 10.15 -0.94 20.50
N THR A 277 9.05 -0.18 20.41
CA THR A 277 8.29 0.33 21.55
C THR A 277 6.92 -0.33 21.64
N PRO A 278 6.34 -0.47 22.85
CA PRO A 278 4.92 -0.80 22.99
C PRO A 278 4.05 0.38 22.52
N GLY A 279 3.09 0.13 21.62
CA GLY A 279 2.25 1.16 21.03
C GLY A 279 2.94 1.99 19.93
N GLY A 280 2.23 3.01 19.46
CA GLY A 280 2.64 3.92 18.38
C GLY A 280 2.13 3.51 17.00
N GLU A 281 1.60 2.29 16.84
CA GLU A 281 0.93 1.90 15.61
C GLU A 281 -0.40 2.64 15.48
N ALA A 282 -0.75 3.02 14.25
CA ALA A 282 -1.94 3.79 14.00
C ALA A 282 -2.60 3.43 12.68
N VAL A 283 -3.88 3.74 12.60
CA VAL A 283 -4.64 3.85 11.35
C VAL A 283 -5.18 5.26 11.24
N LEU A 284 -5.38 5.73 10.01
CA LEU A 284 -6.15 6.95 9.75
C LEU A 284 -7.58 6.57 9.40
N VAL A 285 -8.53 7.39 9.83
CA VAL A 285 -9.96 7.19 9.57
C VAL A 285 -10.51 8.47 8.93
N GLU A 286 -10.98 8.35 7.70
CA GLU A 286 -11.61 9.43 6.93
C GLU A 286 -13.12 9.18 6.81
N THR A 287 -13.88 10.24 7.03
CA THR A 287 -15.31 10.35 6.69
C THR A 287 -15.50 11.56 5.77
N PRO A 288 -16.70 11.78 5.19
CA PRO A 288 -16.95 12.99 4.41
C PRO A 288 -16.65 14.29 5.15
N ASP A 289 -16.76 14.29 6.49
CA ASP A 289 -16.67 15.49 7.32
C ASP A 289 -15.38 15.56 8.17
N SER A 290 -14.56 14.51 8.21
CA SER A 290 -13.42 14.45 9.15
C SER A 290 -12.28 13.53 8.70
N LEU A 291 -11.10 13.81 9.26
CA LEU A 291 -9.94 12.91 9.26
C LEU A 291 -9.37 12.85 10.68
N CYS A 292 -9.16 11.65 11.20
CA CYS A 292 -8.53 11.43 12.50
C CYS A 292 -7.57 10.23 12.44
N ALA A 293 -6.76 10.06 13.49
CA ALA A 293 -5.94 8.88 13.71
C ALA A 293 -6.38 8.16 14.98
N LEU A 294 -6.44 6.83 14.91
CA LEU A 294 -6.53 5.96 16.07
C LEU A 294 -5.13 5.41 16.37
N VAL A 295 -4.56 5.80 17.50
CA VAL A 295 -3.18 5.49 17.87
C VAL A 295 -3.14 4.56 19.07
N ARG A 296 -2.51 3.40 18.89
CA ARG A 296 -2.26 2.44 19.97
C ARG A 296 -1.33 3.05 21.01
N GLN A 297 -1.74 3.00 22.27
CA GLN A 297 -0.95 3.46 23.41
C GLN A 297 -0.15 2.31 24.02
N ALA A 298 0.91 2.65 24.77
CA ALA A 298 1.79 1.67 25.41
C ALA A 298 1.09 0.76 26.44
N ASP A 299 -0.04 1.21 27.01
CA ASP A 299 -0.86 0.44 27.94
C ASP A 299 -1.95 -0.42 27.26
N GLY A 300 -1.98 -0.42 25.92
CA GLY A 300 -2.96 -1.12 25.10
C GLY A 300 -4.20 -0.29 24.76
N GLY A 301 -4.41 0.87 25.39
CA GLY A 301 -5.49 1.77 25.06
C GLY A 301 -5.38 2.34 23.64
N VAL A 302 -6.46 2.97 23.17
CA VAL A 302 -6.50 3.67 21.88
C VAL A 302 -6.79 5.14 22.13
N GLU A 303 -5.97 6.00 21.54
CA GLU A 303 -6.16 7.44 21.56
C GLU A 303 -6.66 7.91 20.19
N LEU A 304 -7.76 8.65 20.19
CA LEU A 304 -8.23 9.40 19.03
C LEU A 304 -7.47 10.73 18.93
N ARG A 305 -6.81 10.98 17.80
CA ARG A 305 -6.10 12.23 17.52
C ARG A 305 -6.63 12.92 16.27
N GLU A 306 -6.76 14.24 16.34
CA GLU A 306 -6.87 15.05 15.12
C GLU A 306 -5.52 15.09 14.41
N VAL A 307 -5.54 14.98 13.09
CA VAL A 307 -4.36 15.01 12.22
C VAL A 307 -4.51 16.11 11.21
#